data_AF-A0A9D8QDE6-F1
#
_entry.id   AF-A0A9D8QDE6-F1
#
_cell.length_a   1.000
_cell.length_b   1.000
_cell.length_c   1.000
_cell.angle_alpha   90.00
_cell.angle_beta   90.00
_cell.angle_gamma   90.00
#
_symmetry.space_group_name_H-M   'P 1'
#
loop_
_entity.id
_entity.type
_entity.pdbx_description
1 polymer ?
#
loop_
_entity_poly.entity_id
_entity_poly.type
_entity_poly.pdbx_seq_one_letter_code
_entity_poly.pdbx_strand_id
1 'polypeptide(L)' 'MGQVLQFRPLKPVVAESDGDALDLLSAIDFALRDLRDIAPHILHEGAREQARQCQQMLQDAFDAALMVG' A
#
# COMPACT_ATOMS: atom_id res chain seq x y z
N MET A 1 15.33 -48.76 -7.82
CA MET A 1 16.36 -47.84 -7.27
C MET A 1 15.93 -46.42 -7.60
N GLY A 2 15.31 -45.71 -6.65
CA GLY A 2 14.79 -44.35 -6.88
C GLY A 2 15.86 -43.30 -6.63
N GLN A 3 16.07 -42.39 -7.58
CA GLN A 3 17.01 -41.28 -7.43
C GLN A 3 16.29 -40.11 -6.76
N VAL A 4 16.79 -39.65 -5.62
CA VAL A 4 16.25 -38.49 -4.90
C VAL A 4 16.90 -37.24 -5.47
N LEU A 5 16.10 -36.35 -6.06
CA LEU A 5 16.53 -35.02 -6.48
C LEU A 5 16.50 -34.09 -5.27
N GLN A 6 17.65 -33.58 -4.86
CA GLN A 6 17.71 -32.52 -3.84
C GLN A 6 17.53 -31.16 -4.51
N PHE A 7 16.42 -30.50 -4.19
CA PHE A 7 16.19 -29.11 -4.55
C PHE A 7 17.08 -28.23 -3.66
N ARG A 8 17.94 -27.41 -4.28
CA ARG A 8 18.67 -26.40 -3.53
C ARG A 8 17.67 -25.35 -3.03
N PRO A 9 17.73 -24.94 -1.76
CA PRO A 9 16.90 -23.84 -1.28
C PRO A 9 17.28 -22.59 -2.07
N LEU A 10 16.31 -22.04 -2.81
CA LEU A 10 16.45 -20.71 -3.38
C LEU A 10 16.60 -19.75 -2.19
N LYS A 11 17.75 -19.10 -2.07
CA LYS A 11 17.86 -17.94 -1.18
C LYS A 11 16.78 -16.96 -1.63
N PRO A 12 15.90 -16.47 -0.73
CA PRO A 12 15.01 -15.39 -1.09
C PRO A 12 15.90 -14.25 -1.59
N VAL A 13 15.70 -13.86 -2.85
CA VAL A 13 16.24 -12.61 -3.37
C VAL A 13 15.49 -11.54 -2.58
N VAL A 14 16.09 -11.08 -1.50
CA VAL A 14 15.71 -9.80 -0.91
C VAL A 14 16.05 -8.82 -2.02
N ALA A 15 15.04 -8.36 -2.75
CA ALA A 15 15.21 -7.21 -3.61
C ALA A 15 15.70 -6.11 -2.68
N GLU A 16 16.99 -5.79 -2.74
CA GLU A 16 17.49 -4.55 -2.18
C GLU A 16 16.66 -3.48 -2.89
N SER A 17 15.79 -2.81 -2.12
CA SER A 17 14.96 -1.74 -2.63
C SER A 17 15.92 -0.62 -3.02
N ASP A 18 16.41 -0.67 -4.26
CA ASP A 18 17.36 0.28 -4.81
C ASP A 18 16.75 1.69 -4.73
N GLY A 19 17.25 2.47 -3.76
CA GLY A 19 17.57 3.88 -3.94
C GLY A 19 16.46 4.94 -3.95
N ASP A 20 15.18 4.61 -4.06
CA ASP A 20 14.10 5.62 -4.03
C ASP A 20 12.80 5.05 -3.44
N ALA A 21 12.89 4.47 -2.24
CA ALA A 21 11.69 4.16 -1.47
C ALA A 21 10.97 5.48 -1.16
N LEU A 22 9.78 5.62 -1.69
CA LEU A 22 8.95 6.80 -1.47
C LEU A 22 8.78 7.05 0.03
N ASP A 23 8.98 8.29 0.47
CA ASP A 23 8.70 8.70 1.85
C ASP A 23 7.25 8.35 2.23
N LEU A 24 7.05 7.99 3.49
CA LEU A 24 5.76 7.56 4.01
C LEU A 24 4.67 8.62 3.79
N LEU A 25 4.97 9.90 4.03
CA LEU A 25 3.99 10.97 3.85
C LEU A 25 3.63 11.13 2.37
N SER A 26 4.62 11.12 1.50
CA SER A 26 4.41 11.15 0.05
C SER A 26 3.56 9.96 -0.42
N ALA A 27 3.80 8.75 0.11
CA ALA A 27 3.01 7.56 -0.20
C ALA A 27 1.54 7.70 0.21
N ILE A 28 1.28 8.28 1.39
CA ILE A 28 -0.07 8.53 1.90
C ILE A 28 -0.77 9.60 1.05
N ASP A 29 -0.09 10.67 0.64
CA ASP A 29 -0.66 11.70 -0.24
C ASP A 29 -1.08 11.11 -1.60
N PHE A 30 -0.27 10.23 -2.21
CA PHE A 30 -0.70 9.52 -3.42
C PHE A 30 -1.90 8.62 -3.17
N ALA A 31 -1.90 7.84 -2.09
CA ALA A 31 -3.03 6.97 -1.76
C ALA A 31 -4.33 7.74 -1.55
N LEU A 32 -4.27 8.93 -0.94
CA LEU A 32 -5.43 9.82 -0.75
C LEU A 32 -5.97 10.34 -2.08
N ARG A 33 -5.09 10.73 -3.01
CA ARG A 33 -5.47 11.14 -4.37
C ARG A 33 -6.13 9.99 -5.13
N ASP A 34 -5.50 8.82 -5.10
CA ASP A 34 -6.02 7.63 -5.76
C ASP A 34 -7.39 7.24 -5.21
N LEU A 35 -7.57 7.24 -3.88
CA LEU A 35 -8.86 6.94 -3.25
C LEU A 35 -9.95 7.93 -3.69
N ARG A 36 -9.63 9.23 -3.76
CA ARG A 36 -10.57 10.26 -4.23
C ARG A 36 -10.96 10.04 -5.70
N ASP A 37 -10.01 9.60 -6.51
CA ASP A 37 -10.22 9.41 -7.95
C ASP A 37 -10.98 8.11 -8.24
N ILE A 38 -10.69 7.01 -7.54
CA ILE A 38 -11.33 5.70 -7.79
C ILE A 38 -12.68 5.52 -7.09
N ALA A 39 -12.88 6.12 -5.90
CA ALA A 39 -14.08 5.87 -5.10
C ALA A 39 -15.41 6.17 -5.85
N PRO A 40 -15.54 7.24 -6.67
CA PRO A 40 -16.74 7.50 -7.46
C PRO A 40 -17.06 6.39 -8.48
N HIS A 41 -16.05 5.64 -8.93
CA HIS A 41 -16.19 4.58 -9.92
C HIS A 41 -16.48 3.21 -9.32
N ILE A 42 -16.49 3.08 -7.98
CA ILE A 42 -16.83 1.83 -7.31
C ILE A 42 -18.35 1.62 -7.34
N LEU A 43 -18.78 0.61 -8.09
CA LEU A 43 -20.21 0.29 -8.28
C LEU A 43 -20.86 -0.27 -7.00
N HIS A 44 -20.15 -1.12 -6.27
CA HIS A 44 -20.66 -1.71 -5.03
C HIS A 44 -20.69 -0.65 -3.92
N GLU A 45 -21.89 -0.29 -3.46
CA GLU A 45 -22.09 0.79 -2.50
C GLU A 45 -21.30 0.60 -1.20
N GLY A 46 -21.32 -0.60 -0.62
CA GLY A 46 -20.55 -0.88 0.60
C GLY A 46 -19.04 -0.74 0.42
N ALA A 47 -18.52 -1.06 -0.78
CA ALA A 47 -17.09 -0.93 -1.05
C ALA A 47 -16.69 0.54 -1.28
N ARG A 48 -17.58 1.31 -1.92
CA ARG A 48 -17.42 2.76 -2.09
C ARG A 48 -17.44 3.50 -0.76
N GLU A 49 -18.35 3.11 0.13
CA GLU A 49 -18.44 3.70 1.47
C GLU A 49 -17.21 3.33 2.31
N GLN A 50 -16.75 2.09 2.23
CA GLN A 50 -15.49 1.68 2.86
C GLN A 50 -14.29 2.47 2.32
N ALA A 51 -14.22 2.74 1.02
CA ALA A 51 -13.15 3.54 0.42
C ALA A 51 -13.16 4.99 0.96
N ARG A 52 -14.34 5.60 1.13
CA ARG A 52 -14.47 6.94 1.75
C ARG A 52 -14.02 6.95 3.20
N GLN A 53 -14.41 5.94 3.98
CA GLN A 53 -13.99 5.82 5.39
C GLN A 53 -12.47 5.63 5.50
N CYS A 54 -11.89 4.81 4.62
CA CYS A 54 -10.45 4.65 4.51
C CYS A 54 -9.74 5.97 4.20
N GLN A 55 -10.26 6.71 3.20
CA GLN A 55 -9.73 8.02 2.83
C GLN A 55 -9.77 9.00 4.01
N GLN A 56 -10.90 9.09 4.73
CA GLN A 56 -11.02 9.99 5.88
C GLN A 56 -10.03 9.65 6.99
N MET A 57 -9.93 8.38 7.36
CA MET A 57 -8.99 7.91 8.39
C MET A 57 -7.52 8.22 8.01
N LEU A 58 -7.15 8.04 6.74
CA LEU A 58 -5.80 8.36 6.26
C LEU A 58 -5.54 9.86 6.25
N GLN A 59 -6.54 10.68 5.89
CA GLN A 59 -6.43 12.14 5.90
C GLN A 59 -6.22 12.65 7.32
N ASP A 60 -7.02 12.17 8.29
CA ASP A 60 -6.89 12.56 9.69
C ASP A 60 -5.49 12.23 10.25
N ALA A 61 -4.97 11.05 9.92
CA ALA A 61 -3.64 10.62 10.33
C ALA A 61 -2.53 11.45 9.66
N PHE A 62 -2.68 11.77 8.37
CA PHE A 62 -1.74 12.59 7.62
C PHE A 62 -1.68 14.01 8.17
N ASP A 63 -2.84 14.64 8.41
CA ASP A 63 -2.94 15.98 8.97
C ASP A 63 -2.35 16.03 10.38
N ALA A 64 -2.61 15.01 11.21
CA ALA A 64 -2.01 14.90 12.54
C ALA A 64 -0.47 14.78 12.47
N ALA A 65 0.06 14.02 11.51
CA ALA A 65 1.51 13.90 11.31
C ALA A 65 2.14 15.24 10.91
N LEU A 66 1.46 16.04 10.07
CA LEU A 66 1.92 17.37 9.66
C LEU A 66 1.88 18.41 10.80
N MET A 67 1.03 18.23 11.82
CA MET A 67 0.98 19.13 12.99
C MET A 67 2.04 18.81 14.06
N VAL A 68 2.57 17.58 14.07
CA VAL A 68 3.54 17.10 15.07
C VAL A 68 5.00 17.21 14.58
N GLY A 69 5.21 17.27 13.26
CA GLY A 69 6.52 17.53 12.63
C GLY A 69 6.90 19.00 12.56
#